data_AF-A0A2U1WVF2-F1
#
_entry.id   AF-A0A2U1WVF2-F1
#
_cell.length_a   1.000
_cell.length_b   1.000
_cell.length_c   1.000
_cell.angle_alpha   90.00
_cell.angle_beta   90.00
_cell.angle_gamma   90.00
#
_symmetry.space_group_name_H-M   'P 1'
#
loop_
_entity.id
_entity.type
_entity.pdbx_description
1 polymer ?
#
loop_
_entity_poly.entity_id
_entity_poly.type
_entity_poly.pdbx_seq_one_letter_code
_entity_poly.pdbx_strand_id
1 'polypeptide(L)'
;MRIFTCQRCGQRVYFENVRCERCGADLAYLPDRMVVAAVTVAADGTVTPMDSETGGYRLCGNAQHGACNWLLEPGDGQPLCRACRLNRVIPDLSVPDNLRRWQRIELAKHRAVHNLLRFGLPVEPKAGAAPEGIAFEFLAPEAAPAPVMTGHAGGVITLSIAEADDAEREARRVAMGEPYRTLLGHFRHELGHYYWERLVEGTPLIDGFRELFGDERQDYAQALQCHYGQGPPADWNGHFISAYASSHPWEDWAECWAHTMHMVGTLDTAANLKLVVIGVDAKREIGGDAYRCTDFEALLDTWYPLTEALNALNRSMGVNDPYPFVVNAPTTGKLAFIHRVIHGKRP
;
A
#
# COMPACT_ATOMS: atom_id res chain seq x y z
N MET A 1 7.35 2.37 6.06
CA MET A 1 6.52 3.14 7.02
C MET A 1 7.41 3.93 7.95
N ARG A 2 7.39 5.25 7.74
CA ARG A 2 8.21 6.22 8.46
C ARG A 2 7.94 6.20 9.96
N ILE A 3 8.98 6.41 10.75
CA ILE A 3 8.89 6.59 12.20
C ILE A 3 8.98 8.07 12.49
N PHE A 4 8.12 8.55 13.37
CA PHE A 4 8.01 9.96 13.73
C PHE A 4 8.42 10.16 15.19
N THR A 5 8.47 11.42 15.60
CA THR A 5 8.81 11.81 16.97
C THR A 5 7.77 12.78 17.49
N CYS A 6 7.24 12.52 18.69
CA CYS A 6 6.35 13.44 19.37
C CYS A 6 7.09 14.74 19.70
N GLN A 7 6.66 15.85 19.14
CA GLN A 7 7.26 17.18 19.28
C GLN A 7 7.23 17.69 20.73
N ARG A 8 6.33 17.15 21.58
CA ARG A 8 6.22 17.53 22.99
C ARG A 8 7.27 16.87 23.89
N CYS A 9 7.63 15.61 23.63
CA CYS A 9 8.46 14.83 24.58
C CYS A 9 9.58 13.99 23.95
N GLY A 10 9.74 14.02 22.63
CA GLY A 10 10.77 13.26 21.92
C GLY A 10 10.52 11.75 21.81
N GLN A 11 9.36 11.25 22.25
CA GLN A 11 9.01 9.83 22.13
C GLN A 11 8.82 9.44 20.67
N ARG A 12 9.32 8.26 20.28
CA ARG A 12 9.03 7.69 18.95
C ARG A 12 7.54 7.36 18.86
N VAL A 13 6.94 7.75 17.74
CA VAL A 13 5.54 7.48 17.42
C VAL A 13 5.44 6.94 15.99
N TYR A 14 4.39 6.20 15.74
CA TYR A 14 4.13 5.48 14.50
C TYR A 14 2.98 6.15 13.75
N PHE A 15 2.85 5.78 12.47
CA PHE A 15 1.92 6.36 11.53
C PHE A 15 0.46 6.37 12.02
N GLU A 16 0.09 5.38 12.81
CA GLU A 16 -1.27 5.14 13.29
C GLU A 16 -1.57 5.77 14.65
N ASN A 17 -0.55 6.26 15.35
CA ASN A 17 -0.78 6.77 16.69
C ASN A 17 -1.65 8.04 16.64
N VAL A 18 -2.68 8.04 17.47
CA VAL A 18 -3.55 9.19 17.75
C VAL A 18 -3.18 9.88 19.07
N ARG A 19 -2.34 9.23 19.88
CA ARG A 19 -1.90 9.73 21.18
C ARG A 19 -0.47 9.29 21.45
N CYS A 20 0.29 10.15 22.11
CA CYS A 20 1.62 9.82 22.61
C CYS A 20 1.50 9.13 23.96
N GLU A 21 1.87 7.85 24.04
CA GLU A 21 1.82 7.05 25.27
C GLU A 21 2.67 7.60 26.43
N ARG A 22 3.71 8.39 26.13
CA ARG A 22 4.60 8.97 27.17
C ARG A 22 4.04 10.24 27.83
N CYS A 23 3.56 11.20 27.04
CA CYS A 23 3.16 12.53 27.54
C CYS A 23 1.67 12.82 27.35
N GLY A 24 0.91 11.88 26.79
CA GLY A 24 -0.53 11.97 26.58
C GLY A 24 -0.99 12.95 25.52
N ALA A 25 -0.09 13.57 24.75
CA ALA A 25 -0.43 14.53 23.70
C ALA A 25 -1.20 13.86 22.56
N ASP A 26 -2.20 14.55 22.02
CA ASP A 26 -2.91 14.12 20.81
C ASP A 26 -1.98 14.19 19.60
N LEU A 27 -2.12 13.23 18.69
CA LEU A 27 -1.31 13.10 17.50
C LEU A 27 -2.22 13.02 16.27
N ALA A 28 -1.80 13.65 15.19
CA ALA A 28 -2.47 13.55 13.90
C ALA A 28 -1.47 13.57 12.75
N TYR A 29 -1.87 13.01 11.61
CA TYR A 29 -1.06 12.94 10.40
C TYR A 29 -1.37 14.12 9.47
N LEU A 30 -0.32 14.80 9.03
CA LEU A 30 -0.35 15.93 8.11
C LEU A 30 0.03 15.46 6.70
N PRO A 31 -0.94 15.27 5.78
CA PRO A 31 -0.67 14.73 4.45
C PRO A 31 0.12 15.69 3.55
N ASP A 32 0.08 17.00 3.79
CA ASP A 32 0.87 18.03 3.11
C ASP A 32 2.35 17.95 3.49
N ARG A 33 2.66 17.61 4.75
CA ARG A 33 4.03 17.57 5.30
C ARG A 33 4.60 16.15 5.36
N MET A 34 3.76 15.14 5.22
CA MET A 34 4.08 13.72 5.37
C MET A 34 4.66 13.38 6.74
N VAL A 35 4.04 13.90 7.81
CA VAL A 35 4.45 13.70 9.21
C VAL A 35 3.27 13.41 10.15
N VAL A 36 3.52 12.61 11.18
CA VAL A 36 2.68 12.61 12.39
C VAL A 36 3.21 13.68 13.35
N ALA A 37 2.33 14.58 13.79
CA ALA A 37 2.66 15.64 14.72
C ALA A 37 1.79 15.60 15.97
N ALA A 38 2.35 16.05 17.08
CA ALA A 38 1.59 16.44 18.25
C ALA A 38 0.75 17.67 17.93
N VAL A 39 -0.52 17.65 18.32
CA VAL A 39 -1.49 18.70 18.00
C VAL A 39 -2.24 19.16 19.23
N THR A 40 -2.82 20.35 19.13
CA THR A 40 -3.86 20.84 20.04
C THR A 40 -5.15 21.05 19.27
N VAL A 41 -6.27 20.58 19.82
CA VAL A 41 -7.61 20.74 19.25
C VAL A 41 -8.35 21.79 20.08
N ALA A 42 -8.78 22.87 19.43
CA ALA A 42 -9.60 23.91 20.04
C ALA A 42 -11.08 23.48 20.13
N ALA A 43 -11.87 24.20 20.93
CA ALA A 43 -13.28 23.86 21.17
C ALA A 43 -14.16 23.93 19.91
N ASP A 44 -13.77 24.74 18.92
CA ASP A 44 -14.42 24.87 17.61
C ASP A 44 -13.99 23.78 16.61
N GLY A 45 -13.12 22.84 17.03
CA GLY A 45 -12.58 21.78 16.19
C GLY A 45 -11.35 22.17 15.37
N THR A 46 -10.87 23.41 15.51
CA THR A 46 -9.63 23.85 14.85
C THR A 46 -8.43 23.13 15.46
N VAL A 47 -7.59 22.55 14.60
CA VAL A 47 -6.38 21.82 14.98
C VAL A 47 -5.14 22.65 14.66
N THR A 48 -4.23 22.72 15.62
CA THR A 48 -2.92 23.39 15.45
C THR A 48 -1.79 22.40 15.77
N PRO A 49 -0.90 22.09 14.80
CA PRO A 49 0.31 21.33 15.05
C PRO A 49 1.27 22.08 15.98
N MET A 50 1.92 21.39 16.91
CA MET A 50 2.82 22.02 17.88
C MET A 50 4.08 22.64 17.26
N ASP A 51 4.46 22.23 16.05
CA ASP A 51 5.59 22.77 15.28
C ASP A 51 5.18 23.87 14.28
N SER A 52 3.92 24.34 14.36
CA SER A 52 3.33 25.30 13.43
C SER A 52 2.68 26.45 14.19
N GLU A 53 3.02 27.68 13.84
CA GLU A 53 2.27 28.86 14.31
C GLU A 53 0.96 29.05 13.53
N THR A 54 0.87 28.47 12.32
CA THR A 54 -0.34 28.46 11.51
C THR A 54 -1.19 27.24 11.85
N GLY A 55 -2.35 27.50 12.46
CA GLY A 55 -3.43 26.53 12.70
C GLY A 55 -4.39 26.43 11.50
N GLY A 56 -5.64 26.09 11.77
CA GLY A 56 -6.70 26.02 10.76
C GLY A 56 -6.88 24.64 10.12
N TYR A 57 -6.09 23.65 10.54
CA TYR A 57 -6.34 22.26 10.17
C TYR A 57 -7.61 21.75 10.85
N ARG A 58 -8.18 20.66 10.34
CA ARG A 58 -9.32 19.96 10.97
C ARG A 58 -9.10 18.47 10.97
N LEU A 59 -9.62 17.77 11.97
CA LEU A 59 -9.64 16.31 11.96
C LEU A 59 -10.54 15.81 10.82
N CYS A 60 -10.14 14.70 10.19
CA CYS A 60 -11.01 13.97 9.28
C CYS A 60 -12.32 13.57 9.97
N GLY A 61 -13.46 13.67 9.27
CA GLY A 61 -14.74 13.21 9.80
C GLY A 61 -14.74 11.74 10.27
N ASN A 62 -13.89 10.88 9.69
CA ASN A 62 -13.74 9.49 10.12
C ASN A 62 -12.94 9.30 11.42
N ALA A 63 -12.35 10.36 11.97
CA ALA A 63 -11.69 10.33 13.27
C ALA A 63 -12.68 10.01 14.41
N GLN A 64 -13.95 10.43 14.28
CA GLN A 64 -15.00 10.12 15.26
C GLN A 64 -15.25 8.60 15.41
N HIS A 65 -14.91 7.82 14.38
CA HIS A 65 -15.03 6.37 14.36
C HIS A 65 -13.72 5.66 14.70
N GLY A 66 -12.66 6.39 15.08
CA GLY A 66 -11.33 5.81 15.32
C GLY A 66 -10.69 5.20 14.07
N ALA A 67 -11.19 5.52 12.87
CA ALA A 67 -10.73 4.94 11.61
C ALA A 67 -9.68 5.79 10.89
N CYS A 68 -9.45 7.03 11.32
CA CYS A 68 -8.53 7.96 10.67
C CYS A 68 -7.89 8.92 11.67
N ASN A 69 -6.59 9.19 11.51
CA ASN A 69 -5.86 10.22 12.25
C ASN A 69 -5.35 11.36 11.34
N TRP A 70 -5.80 11.43 10.08
CA TRP A 70 -5.32 12.43 9.13
C TRP A 70 -6.04 13.77 9.29
N LEU A 71 -5.32 14.85 9.05
CA LEU A 71 -5.86 16.20 9.03
C LEU A 71 -6.30 16.62 7.62
N LEU A 72 -7.24 17.54 7.57
CA LEU A 72 -7.51 18.39 6.42
C LEU A 72 -6.72 19.69 6.54
N GLU A 73 -6.21 20.16 5.41
CA GLU A 73 -5.43 21.40 5.31
C GLU A 73 -6.30 22.64 5.56
N PRO A 74 -5.71 23.77 6.03
CA PRO A 74 -6.45 25.02 6.17
C PRO A 74 -7.13 25.45 4.88
N GLY A 75 -8.42 25.76 4.94
CA GLY A 75 -9.22 26.16 3.79
C GLY A 75 -9.78 25.00 2.95
N ASP A 76 -9.41 23.75 3.21
CA ASP A 76 -10.08 22.60 2.61
C ASP A 76 -11.51 22.52 3.18
N GLY A 77 -12.51 22.71 2.32
CA GLY A 77 -13.94 22.69 2.69
C GLY A 77 -14.53 21.28 2.82
N GLN A 78 -13.77 20.22 2.51
CA GLN A 78 -14.28 18.86 2.54
C GLN A 78 -14.48 18.36 3.99
N PRO A 79 -15.36 17.37 4.23
CA PRO A 79 -15.49 16.74 5.56
C PRO A 79 -14.46 15.63 5.79
N LEU A 80 -13.88 15.08 4.72
CA LEU A 80 -12.99 13.91 4.77
C LEU A 80 -11.60 14.26 4.22
N CYS A 81 -10.55 13.70 4.85
CA CYS A 81 -9.18 13.86 4.39
C CYS A 81 -8.95 13.25 2.99
N ARG A 82 -7.77 13.51 2.41
CA ARG A 82 -7.38 13.05 1.07
C ARG A 82 -7.52 11.54 0.85
N ALA A 83 -7.31 10.71 1.89
CA ALA A 83 -7.45 9.26 1.77
C ALA A 83 -8.88 8.75 2.04
N CYS A 84 -9.61 9.37 2.98
CA CYS A 84 -10.98 8.95 3.30
C CYS A 84 -11.99 9.37 2.23
N ARG A 85 -11.75 10.48 1.52
CA ARG A 85 -12.63 10.91 0.40
C ARG A 85 -12.59 9.98 -0.82
N LEU A 86 -11.65 9.04 -0.86
CA LEU A 86 -11.59 8.00 -1.89
C LEU A 86 -12.64 6.91 -1.66
N ASN A 87 -13.26 6.83 -0.49
CA ASN A 87 -14.31 5.85 -0.24
C ASN A 87 -15.60 6.27 -0.92
N ARG A 88 -16.11 5.42 -1.80
CA ARG A 88 -17.46 5.53 -2.35
C ARG A 88 -18.47 4.78 -1.50
N VAL A 89 -18.10 3.58 -1.04
CA VAL A 89 -18.96 2.74 -0.20
C VAL A 89 -18.18 2.30 1.05
N ILE A 90 -18.81 2.46 2.21
CA ILE A 90 -18.35 1.92 3.49
C ILE A 90 -19.48 1.04 4.07
N PRO A 91 -19.17 0.06 4.93
CA PRO A 91 -20.21 -0.80 5.50
C PRO A 91 -21.06 -0.04 6.53
N ASP A 92 -22.19 -0.63 6.91
CA ASP A 92 -23.00 -0.12 8.02
C ASP A 92 -22.21 -0.18 9.34
N LEU A 93 -21.84 0.99 9.84
CA LEU A 93 -21.03 1.16 11.06
C LEU A 93 -21.84 0.99 12.34
N SER A 94 -23.18 0.86 12.27
CA SER A 94 -24.01 0.53 13.43
C SER A 94 -23.78 -0.92 13.89
N VAL A 95 -23.28 -1.78 12.99
CA VAL A 95 -22.83 -3.14 13.31
C VAL A 95 -21.39 -3.07 13.85
N PRO A 96 -21.13 -3.41 15.13
CA PRO A 96 -19.81 -3.24 15.75
C PRO A 96 -18.67 -3.98 15.02
N ASP A 97 -18.97 -5.15 14.46
CA ASP A 97 -17.99 -5.96 13.73
C ASP A 97 -17.61 -5.32 12.39
N ASN A 98 -18.56 -4.67 11.72
CA ASN A 98 -18.28 -3.91 10.50
C ASN A 98 -17.38 -2.73 10.79
N LEU A 99 -17.64 -1.99 11.88
CA LEU A 99 -16.79 -0.88 12.31
C LEU A 99 -15.35 -1.34 12.53
N ARG A 100 -15.15 -2.43 13.28
CA ARG A 100 -13.82 -3.00 13.57
C ARG A 100 -13.10 -3.49 12.31
N ARG A 101 -13.80 -4.18 11.41
CA ARG A 101 -13.26 -4.63 10.12
C ARG A 101 -12.87 -3.43 9.26
N TRP A 102 -13.73 -2.43 9.16
CA TRP A 102 -13.50 -1.22 8.40
C TRP A 102 -12.33 -0.39 8.93
N GLN A 103 -12.17 -0.25 10.25
CA GLN A 103 -10.99 0.42 10.86
C GLN A 103 -9.66 -0.23 10.42
N ARG A 104 -9.60 -1.57 10.39
CA ARG A 104 -8.41 -2.31 9.92
C ARG A 104 -8.13 -2.07 8.43
N ILE A 105 -9.18 -2.01 7.62
CA ILE A 105 -9.10 -1.73 6.18
C ILE A 105 -8.64 -0.30 5.93
N GLU A 106 -9.24 0.68 6.60
CA GLU A 106 -8.83 2.09 6.50
C GLU A 106 -7.37 2.26 6.88
N LEU A 107 -6.91 1.57 7.92
CA LEU A 107 -5.50 1.58 8.28
C LEU A 107 -4.61 1.08 7.13
N ALA A 108 -4.92 -0.08 6.54
CA ALA A 108 -4.14 -0.61 5.41
C ALA A 108 -4.20 0.34 4.20
N LYS A 109 -5.38 0.89 3.88
CA LYS A 109 -5.56 1.86 2.81
C LYS A 109 -4.75 3.14 3.06
N HIS A 110 -4.73 3.69 4.27
CA HIS A 110 -3.94 4.86 4.63
C HIS A 110 -2.45 4.64 4.36
N ARG A 111 -1.93 3.44 4.67
CA ARG A 111 -0.54 3.08 4.36
C ARG A 111 -0.28 3.02 2.86
N ALA A 112 -1.21 2.47 2.08
CA ALA A 112 -1.11 2.43 0.62
C ALA A 112 -1.12 3.86 0.04
N VAL A 113 -2.10 4.70 0.42
CA VAL A 113 -2.21 6.09 -0.03
C VAL A 113 -0.98 6.90 0.37
N HIS A 114 -0.43 6.72 1.58
CA HIS A 114 0.84 7.32 1.97
C HIS A 114 1.97 6.96 1.00
N ASN A 115 2.05 5.70 0.54
CA ASN A 115 3.08 5.29 -0.43
C ASN A 115 2.92 6.06 -1.75
N LEU A 116 1.70 6.16 -2.26
CA LEU A 116 1.39 6.88 -3.50
C LEU A 116 1.77 8.37 -3.39
N LEU A 117 1.39 9.02 -2.28
CA LEU A 117 1.74 10.41 -2.00
C LEU A 117 3.25 10.62 -1.88
N ARG A 118 3.99 9.69 -1.27
CA ARG A 118 5.46 9.76 -1.18
C ARG A 118 6.14 9.63 -2.55
N PHE A 119 5.58 8.84 -3.45
CA PHE A 119 6.07 8.78 -4.84
C PHE A 119 5.68 10.00 -5.67
N GLY A 120 4.71 10.80 -5.21
CA GLY A 120 4.14 11.90 -5.99
C GLY A 120 3.17 11.42 -7.08
N LEU A 121 2.61 10.22 -6.92
CA LEU A 121 1.61 9.70 -7.85
C LEU A 121 0.27 10.44 -7.68
N PRO A 122 -0.53 10.59 -8.75
CA PRO A 122 -1.84 11.22 -8.67
C PRO A 122 -2.76 10.38 -7.79
N VAL A 123 -3.42 11.04 -6.83
CA VAL A 123 -4.37 10.41 -5.89
C VAL A 123 -5.61 11.31 -5.82
N GLU A 124 -6.50 11.14 -6.79
CA GLU A 124 -7.73 11.93 -6.90
C GLU A 124 -8.95 11.02 -6.74
N PRO A 125 -10.00 11.47 -6.02
CA PRO A 125 -11.23 10.70 -5.90
C PRO A 125 -11.92 10.58 -7.26
N LYS A 126 -12.43 9.38 -7.57
CA LYS A 126 -13.27 9.16 -8.74
C LYS A 126 -14.62 9.83 -8.56
N ALA A 127 -14.78 11.01 -9.15
CA ALA A 127 -16.00 11.82 -9.11
C ALA A 127 -16.25 12.45 -10.49
N GLY A 128 -17.41 13.08 -10.73
CA GLY A 128 -17.81 13.54 -12.07
C GLY A 128 -16.76 14.33 -12.86
N ALA A 129 -15.98 15.19 -12.19
CA ALA A 129 -14.90 15.98 -12.83
C ALA A 129 -13.57 15.23 -13.03
N ALA A 130 -13.41 14.04 -12.43
CA ALA A 130 -12.22 13.19 -12.51
C ALA A 130 -12.66 11.72 -12.69
N PRO A 131 -13.23 11.37 -13.87
CA PRO A 131 -13.71 10.02 -14.13
C PRO A 131 -12.60 8.96 -14.08
N GLU A 132 -11.33 9.33 -14.23
CA GLU A 132 -10.15 8.47 -14.12
C GLU A 132 -9.54 8.41 -12.71
N GLY A 133 -10.20 8.97 -11.69
CA GLY A 133 -9.77 8.89 -10.30
C GLY A 133 -9.92 7.51 -9.68
N ILE A 134 -9.60 7.41 -8.38
CA ILE A 134 -9.67 6.19 -7.57
C ILE A 134 -10.92 6.24 -6.69
N ALA A 135 -11.65 5.13 -6.61
CA ALA A 135 -12.70 4.90 -5.63
C ALA A 135 -12.50 3.55 -4.91
N PHE A 136 -12.83 3.51 -3.63
CA PHE A 136 -12.89 2.28 -2.84
C PHE A 136 -14.32 1.92 -2.45
N GLU A 137 -14.66 0.65 -2.60
CA GLU A 137 -15.94 0.09 -2.18
C GLU A 137 -15.70 -1.04 -1.18
N PHE A 138 -16.07 -0.81 0.08
CA PHE A 138 -15.92 -1.78 1.15
C PHE A 138 -17.26 -2.43 1.49
N LEU A 139 -17.42 -3.69 1.06
CA LEU A 139 -18.71 -4.38 1.09
C LEU A 139 -18.75 -5.42 2.21
N ALA A 140 -19.82 -5.38 3.00
CA ALA A 140 -20.16 -6.44 3.95
C ALA A 140 -20.83 -7.61 3.21
N PRO A 141 -20.25 -8.82 3.21
CA PRO A 141 -20.88 -9.98 2.58
C PRO A 141 -22.30 -10.24 3.06
N GLU A 142 -22.55 -10.00 4.34
CA GLU A 142 -23.83 -10.22 5.00
C GLU A 142 -24.93 -9.27 4.49
N ALA A 143 -24.55 -8.15 3.89
CA ALA A 143 -25.47 -7.16 3.30
C ALA A 143 -25.51 -7.23 1.76
N ALA A 144 -24.67 -8.07 1.14
CA ALA A 144 -24.58 -8.16 -0.31
C ALA A 144 -25.59 -9.18 -0.86
N PRO A 145 -26.28 -8.88 -1.97
CA PRO A 145 -27.25 -9.80 -2.59
C PRO A 145 -26.57 -11.00 -3.28
N ALA A 146 -25.26 -10.91 -3.52
CA ALA A 146 -24.43 -11.94 -4.14
C ALA A 146 -23.04 -11.93 -3.48
N PRO A 147 -22.23 -13.01 -3.66
CA PRO A 147 -20.86 -13.03 -3.18
C PRO A 147 -20.08 -11.79 -3.62
N VAL A 148 -19.37 -11.16 -2.68
CA VAL A 148 -18.59 -9.95 -2.96
C VAL A 148 -17.40 -10.32 -3.84
N MET A 149 -17.44 -9.89 -5.09
CA MET A 149 -16.30 -9.94 -5.99
C MET A 149 -15.33 -8.82 -5.61
N THR A 150 -14.12 -9.22 -5.22
CA THR A 150 -13.04 -8.31 -4.85
C THR A 150 -12.12 -8.14 -6.06
N GLY A 151 -11.61 -6.93 -6.27
CA GLY A 151 -10.75 -6.61 -7.40
C GLY A 151 -10.85 -5.17 -7.86
N HIS A 152 -10.26 -4.89 -9.02
CA HIS A 152 -10.22 -3.59 -9.66
C HIS A 152 -11.06 -3.56 -10.95
N ALA A 153 -11.82 -2.48 -11.14
CA ALA A 153 -12.52 -2.20 -12.40
C ALA A 153 -12.57 -0.68 -12.66
N GLY A 154 -11.80 -0.21 -13.66
CA GLY A 154 -11.81 1.18 -14.13
C GLY A 154 -11.66 2.20 -13.01
N GLY A 155 -10.68 2.03 -12.13
CA GLY A 155 -10.40 2.89 -10.97
C GLY A 155 -11.29 2.66 -9.75
N VAL A 156 -12.18 1.66 -9.77
CA VAL A 156 -12.93 1.23 -8.58
C VAL A 156 -12.25 -0.01 -8.01
N ILE A 157 -11.79 0.07 -6.76
CA ILE A 157 -11.20 -1.03 -6.01
C ILE A 157 -12.24 -1.51 -4.99
N THR A 158 -12.76 -2.71 -5.20
CA THR A 158 -13.77 -3.32 -4.34
C THR A 158 -13.12 -4.35 -3.44
N LEU A 159 -13.40 -4.32 -2.14
CA LEU A 159 -12.89 -5.27 -1.16
C LEU A 159 -13.99 -5.74 -0.22
N SER A 160 -14.06 -7.05 -0.01
CA SER A 160 -14.89 -7.60 1.06
C SER A 160 -14.32 -7.25 2.44
N ILE A 161 -15.14 -6.69 3.34
CA ILE A 161 -14.66 -6.38 4.69
C ILE A 161 -14.31 -7.61 5.52
N ALA A 162 -14.77 -8.79 5.10
CA ALA A 162 -14.42 -10.05 5.73
C ALA A 162 -12.90 -10.32 5.66
N GLU A 163 -12.18 -9.77 4.69
CA GLU A 163 -10.71 -9.91 4.60
C GLU A 163 -9.94 -9.27 5.76
N ALA A 164 -10.61 -8.39 6.51
CA ALA A 164 -10.05 -7.78 7.71
C ALA A 164 -10.01 -8.75 8.91
N ASP A 165 -10.71 -9.88 8.82
CA ASP A 165 -10.61 -10.97 9.78
C ASP A 165 -9.36 -11.82 9.49
N ASP A 166 -8.56 -12.07 10.52
CA ASP A 166 -7.28 -12.75 10.37
C ASP A 166 -7.46 -14.24 10.08
N ALA A 167 -8.49 -14.89 10.64
CA ALA A 167 -8.78 -16.29 10.40
C ALA A 167 -9.33 -16.51 8.99
N GLU A 168 -10.26 -15.65 8.55
CA GLU A 168 -10.76 -15.65 7.17
C GLU A 168 -9.64 -15.46 6.16
N ARG A 169 -8.74 -14.49 6.42
CA ARG A 169 -7.62 -14.20 5.51
C ARG A 169 -6.62 -15.35 5.44
N GLU A 170 -6.33 -16.00 6.56
CA GLU A 170 -5.45 -17.18 6.58
C GLU A 170 -6.09 -18.38 5.88
N ALA A 171 -7.40 -18.60 6.08
CA ALA A 171 -8.14 -19.64 5.38
C ALA A 171 -8.11 -19.42 3.86
N ARG A 172 -8.33 -18.18 3.38
CA ARG A 172 -8.20 -17.82 1.96
C ARG A 172 -6.80 -18.03 1.43
N ARG A 173 -5.79 -17.58 2.18
CA ARG A 173 -4.37 -17.74 1.81
C ARG A 173 -4.04 -19.22 1.56
N VAL A 174 -4.46 -20.11 2.46
CA VAL A 174 -4.25 -21.55 2.31
C VAL A 174 -5.06 -22.13 1.15
N ALA A 175 -6.34 -21.77 1.03
CA ALA A 175 -7.23 -22.28 -0.01
C ALA A 175 -6.77 -21.88 -1.43
N MET A 176 -6.19 -20.69 -1.58
CA MET A 176 -5.66 -20.18 -2.85
C MET A 176 -4.18 -20.53 -3.08
N GLY A 177 -3.53 -21.22 -2.13
CA GLY A 177 -2.11 -21.55 -2.25
C GLY A 177 -1.18 -20.32 -2.24
N GLU A 178 -1.62 -19.21 -1.64
CA GLU A 178 -0.89 -17.96 -1.62
C GLU A 178 0.23 -18.00 -0.55
N PRO A 179 1.47 -17.62 -0.88
CA PRO A 179 2.55 -17.59 0.10
C PRO A 179 2.41 -16.41 1.08
N TYR A 180 1.67 -15.36 0.71
CA TYR A 180 1.55 -14.12 1.47
C TYR A 180 0.21 -13.44 1.16
N ARG A 181 -0.60 -13.16 2.19
CA ARG A 181 -1.86 -12.41 2.06
C ARG A 181 -2.03 -11.40 3.18
N THR A 182 -2.06 -10.11 2.84
CA THR A 182 -2.35 -9.02 3.78
C THR A 182 -3.27 -7.99 3.12
N LEU A 183 -4.05 -7.23 3.90
CA LEU A 183 -4.87 -6.14 3.39
C LEU A 183 -4.04 -5.11 2.59
N LEU A 184 -2.85 -4.77 3.10
CA LEU A 184 -1.97 -3.81 2.43
C LEU A 184 -1.40 -4.38 1.13
N GLY A 185 -1.05 -5.66 1.10
CA GLY A 185 -0.63 -6.36 -0.11
C GLY A 185 -1.73 -6.33 -1.17
N HIS A 186 -2.96 -6.65 -0.77
CA HIS A 186 -4.13 -6.63 -1.64
C HIS A 186 -4.36 -5.23 -2.22
N PHE A 187 -4.39 -4.18 -1.39
CA PHE A 187 -4.50 -2.81 -1.89
C PHE A 187 -3.41 -2.45 -2.90
N ARG A 188 -2.17 -2.87 -2.64
CA ARG A 188 -1.06 -2.60 -3.55
C ARG A 188 -1.22 -3.31 -4.89
N HIS A 189 -1.72 -4.54 -4.89
CA HIS A 189 -2.03 -5.30 -6.10
C HIS A 189 -3.12 -4.57 -6.92
N GLU A 190 -4.26 -4.25 -6.31
CA GLU A 190 -5.36 -3.58 -7.02
C GLU A 190 -5.00 -2.17 -7.51
N LEU A 191 -4.20 -1.44 -6.74
CA LEU A 191 -3.64 -0.17 -7.19
C LEU A 191 -2.66 -0.38 -8.36
N GLY A 192 -2.01 -1.54 -8.47
CA GLY A 192 -1.17 -1.91 -9.60
C GLY A 192 -1.96 -1.93 -10.91
N HIS A 193 -3.15 -2.53 -10.93
CA HIS A 193 -4.04 -2.46 -12.10
C HIS A 193 -4.44 -1.03 -12.43
N TYR A 194 -4.85 -0.24 -11.43
CA TYR A 194 -5.21 1.16 -11.62
C TYR A 194 -4.07 1.97 -12.26
N TYR A 195 -2.85 1.83 -11.73
CA TYR A 195 -1.71 2.58 -12.25
C TYR A 195 -1.17 2.03 -13.57
N TRP A 196 -1.47 0.79 -13.94
CA TRP A 196 -1.24 0.30 -15.30
C TRP A 196 -2.08 1.11 -16.31
N GLU A 197 -3.40 1.17 -16.09
CA GLU A 197 -4.32 1.97 -16.93
C GLU A 197 -3.88 3.44 -16.96
N ARG A 198 -3.44 3.97 -15.81
CA ARG A 198 -3.09 5.40 -15.70
C ARG A 198 -1.75 5.78 -16.31
N LEU A 199 -0.77 4.89 -16.28
CA LEU A 199 0.64 5.20 -16.60
C LEU A 199 1.15 4.52 -17.85
N VAL A 200 0.61 3.37 -18.22
CA VAL A 200 1.11 2.51 -19.30
C VAL A 200 0.13 2.49 -20.48
N GLU A 201 -1.14 2.22 -20.22
CA GLU A 201 -2.17 2.11 -21.26
C GLU A 201 -2.26 3.38 -22.11
N GLY A 202 -2.32 3.21 -23.44
CA GLY A 202 -2.40 4.34 -24.38
C GLY A 202 -1.15 5.21 -24.46
N THR A 203 -0.03 4.80 -23.85
CA THR A 203 1.25 5.53 -23.88
C THR A 203 2.33 4.74 -24.64
N PRO A 204 3.46 5.38 -25.04
CA PRO A 204 4.60 4.66 -25.62
C PRO A 204 5.26 3.62 -24.69
N LEU A 205 4.91 3.59 -23.39
CA LEU A 205 5.43 2.59 -22.46
C LEU A 205 4.84 1.19 -22.68
N ILE A 206 3.75 1.06 -23.45
CA ILE A 206 3.10 -0.21 -23.72
C ILE A 206 4.01 -1.23 -24.40
N ASP A 207 4.93 -0.78 -25.26
CA ASP A 207 5.84 -1.70 -25.97
C ASP A 207 6.86 -2.31 -25.01
N GLY A 208 7.44 -1.52 -24.10
CA GLY A 208 8.33 -2.01 -23.05
C GLY A 208 7.60 -2.88 -22.02
N PHE A 209 6.33 -2.60 -21.76
CA PHE A 209 5.48 -3.49 -20.96
C PHE A 209 5.34 -4.85 -21.66
N ARG A 210 4.98 -4.89 -22.94
CA ARG A 210 4.77 -6.16 -23.68
C ARG A 210 6.04 -6.97 -23.84
N GLU A 211 7.19 -6.31 -23.97
CA GLU A 211 8.49 -6.96 -24.00
C GLU A 211 8.81 -7.70 -22.68
N LEU A 212 8.43 -7.13 -21.54
CA LEU A 212 8.78 -7.65 -20.22
C LEU A 212 7.71 -8.57 -19.60
N PHE A 213 6.44 -8.23 -19.77
CA PHE A 213 5.30 -8.90 -19.12
C PHE A 213 4.51 -9.80 -20.08
N GLY A 214 4.63 -9.57 -21.39
CA GLY A 214 3.86 -10.26 -22.42
C GLY A 214 2.64 -9.47 -22.89
N ASP A 215 1.87 -10.07 -23.80
CA ASP A 215 0.73 -9.41 -24.46
C ASP A 215 -0.53 -9.44 -23.58
N GLU A 216 -0.92 -8.30 -23.03
CA GLU A 216 -2.10 -8.14 -22.18
C GLU A 216 -3.43 -8.32 -22.91
N ARG A 217 -3.43 -8.36 -24.24
CA ARG A 217 -4.66 -8.53 -25.05
C ARG A 217 -5.16 -9.97 -25.05
N GLN A 218 -4.45 -10.88 -24.39
CA GLN A 218 -4.91 -12.24 -24.13
C GLN A 218 -6.27 -12.20 -23.41
N ASP A 219 -7.13 -13.18 -23.66
CA ASP A 219 -8.42 -13.24 -22.99
C ASP A 219 -8.22 -13.50 -21.50
N TYR A 220 -8.51 -12.47 -20.70
CA TYR A 220 -8.27 -12.49 -19.26
C TYR A 220 -9.00 -13.63 -18.54
N ALA A 221 -10.28 -13.85 -18.89
CA ALA A 221 -11.09 -14.87 -18.23
C ALA A 221 -10.60 -16.28 -18.58
N GLN A 222 -10.23 -16.51 -19.85
CA GLN A 222 -9.66 -17.77 -20.30
C GLN A 222 -8.29 -18.03 -19.67
N ALA A 223 -7.44 -17.00 -19.55
CA ALA A 223 -6.13 -17.12 -18.93
C ALA A 223 -6.23 -17.52 -17.45
N LEU A 224 -7.12 -16.88 -16.69
CA LEU A 224 -7.39 -17.27 -15.30
C LEU A 224 -8.00 -18.67 -15.19
N GLN A 225 -8.93 -19.04 -16.07
CA GLN A 225 -9.50 -20.39 -16.09
C GLN A 225 -8.42 -21.44 -16.34
N CYS A 226 -7.48 -21.17 -17.24
CA CYS A 226 -6.32 -22.03 -17.50
C CYS A 226 -5.45 -22.17 -16.25
N HIS A 227 -5.11 -21.05 -15.60
CA HIS A 227 -4.31 -21.05 -14.37
C HIS A 227 -4.96 -21.87 -13.25
N TYR A 228 -6.25 -21.67 -12.96
CA TYR A 228 -6.93 -22.43 -11.92
C TYR A 228 -7.17 -23.91 -12.29
N GLY A 229 -7.29 -24.22 -13.58
CA GLY A 229 -7.52 -25.58 -14.07
C GLY A 229 -6.24 -26.42 -14.20
N GLN A 230 -5.11 -25.80 -14.56
CA GLN A 230 -3.86 -26.49 -14.88
C GLN A 230 -2.72 -26.17 -13.90
N GLY A 231 -2.88 -25.12 -13.09
CA GLY A 231 -1.81 -24.55 -12.27
C GLY A 231 -0.87 -23.63 -13.05
N PRO A 232 0.10 -23.01 -12.36
CA PRO A 232 1.15 -22.22 -13.01
C PRO A 232 2.10 -23.12 -13.84
N PRO A 233 2.80 -22.58 -14.85
CA PRO A 233 3.88 -23.29 -15.55
C PRO A 233 4.92 -23.85 -14.59
N ALA A 234 5.46 -25.04 -14.83
CA ALA A 234 6.37 -25.70 -13.88
C ALA A 234 7.63 -24.88 -13.52
N ASP A 235 8.06 -24.00 -14.43
CA ASP A 235 9.22 -23.11 -14.33
C ASP A 235 8.82 -21.65 -14.03
N TRP A 236 7.60 -21.41 -13.51
CA TRP A 236 7.12 -20.06 -13.19
C TRP A 236 8.09 -19.30 -12.28
N ASN A 237 8.72 -19.99 -11.32
CA ASN A 237 9.64 -19.41 -10.34
C ASN A 237 10.94 -18.87 -10.97
N GLY A 238 11.25 -19.24 -12.22
CA GLY A 238 12.36 -18.70 -12.99
C GLY A 238 12.04 -17.35 -13.66
N HIS A 239 10.76 -16.98 -13.75
CA HIS A 239 10.29 -15.88 -14.61
C HIS A 239 9.36 -14.88 -13.90
N PHE A 240 8.65 -15.31 -12.87
CA PHE A 240 7.60 -14.54 -12.19
C PHE A 240 7.87 -14.45 -10.69
N ILE A 241 7.41 -13.35 -10.09
CA ILE A 241 7.56 -13.11 -8.64
C ILE A 241 6.67 -14.03 -7.80
N SER A 242 5.53 -14.47 -8.35
CA SER A 242 4.58 -15.38 -7.74
C SER A 242 3.98 -16.33 -8.79
N ALA A 243 3.39 -17.43 -8.35
CA ALA A 243 2.65 -18.33 -9.23
C ALA A 243 1.47 -17.61 -9.90
N TYR A 244 0.79 -16.74 -9.17
CA TYR A 244 -0.37 -16.00 -9.70
C TYR A 244 0.03 -14.98 -10.76
N ALA A 245 1.21 -14.35 -10.63
CA ALA A 245 1.77 -13.48 -11.67
C ALA A 245 1.92 -14.19 -13.03
N SER A 246 2.07 -15.52 -13.08
CA SER A 246 2.15 -16.24 -14.35
C SER A 246 0.79 -16.44 -15.03
N SER A 247 -0.31 -16.00 -14.41
CA SER A 247 -1.65 -16.25 -14.93
C SER A 247 -2.02 -15.33 -16.10
N HIS A 248 -1.54 -14.08 -16.10
CA HIS A 248 -1.80 -13.10 -17.15
C HIS A 248 -0.78 -11.94 -17.06
N PRO A 249 -0.37 -11.31 -18.18
CA PRO A 249 0.58 -10.16 -18.15
C PRO A 249 0.13 -9.00 -17.26
N TRP A 250 -1.18 -8.78 -17.16
CA TRP A 250 -1.75 -7.74 -16.28
C TRP A 250 -1.59 -8.09 -14.79
N GLU A 251 -1.70 -9.38 -14.43
CA GLU A 251 -1.45 -9.87 -13.06
C GLU A 251 0.03 -9.82 -12.71
N ASP A 252 0.90 -10.17 -13.65
CA ASP A 252 2.35 -10.06 -13.47
C ASP A 252 2.77 -8.62 -13.15
N TRP A 253 2.18 -7.63 -13.84
CA TRP A 253 2.38 -6.23 -13.51
C TRP A 253 1.84 -5.85 -12.14
N ALA A 254 0.62 -6.23 -11.79
CA ALA A 254 0.02 -5.88 -10.50
C ALA A 254 0.83 -6.47 -9.33
N GLU A 255 1.28 -7.72 -9.47
CA GLU A 255 2.16 -8.39 -8.50
C GLU A 255 3.52 -7.69 -8.40
N CYS A 256 4.18 -7.39 -9.52
CA CYS A 256 5.46 -6.68 -9.52
C CYS A 256 5.32 -5.24 -8.98
N TRP A 257 4.21 -4.57 -9.24
CA TRP A 257 3.91 -3.24 -8.70
C TRP A 257 3.77 -3.31 -7.19
N ALA A 258 3.00 -4.29 -6.69
CA ALA A 258 2.86 -4.51 -5.27
C ALA A 258 4.22 -4.77 -4.61
N HIS A 259 5.08 -5.57 -5.22
CA HIS A 259 6.44 -5.84 -4.73
C HIS A 259 7.34 -4.61 -4.70
N THR A 260 7.26 -3.74 -5.71
CA THR A 260 7.98 -2.46 -5.71
C THR A 260 7.54 -1.59 -4.52
N MET A 261 6.24 -1.52 -4.24
CA MET A 261 5.70 -0.81 -3.08
C MET A 261 6.10 -1.45 -1.74
N HIS A 262 6.17 -2.78 -1.66
CA HIS A 262 6.69 -3.50 -0.50
C HIS A 262 8.16 -3.15 -0.23
N MET A 263 9.00 -3.25 -1.25
CA MET A 263 10.43 -2.99 -1.18
C MET A 263 10.71 -1.58 -0.68
N VAL A 264 10.24 -0.56 -1.39
CA VAL A 264 10.52 0.84 -1.05
C VAL A 264 9.93 1.20 0.32
N GLY A 265 8.70 0.78 0.61
CA GLY A 265 8.06 1.09 1.89
C GLY A 265 8.77 0.44 3.08
N THR A 266 9.36 -0.74 2.90
CA THR A 266 10.09 -1.47 3.95
C THR A 266 11.51 -0.90 4.12
N LEU A 267 12.20 -0.58 3.02
CA LEU A 267 13.48 0.13 3.05
C LEU A 267 13.37 1.49 3.75
N ASP A 268 12.29 2.25 3.50
CA ASP A 268 12.01 3.50 4.21
C ASP A 268 11.82 3.26 5.73
N THR A 269 11.15 2.18 6.15
CA THR A 269 11.10 1.84 7.60
C THR A 269 12.48 1.54 8.16
N ALA A 270 13.26 0.71 7.48
CA ALA A 270 14.58 0.29 7.92
C ALA A 270 15.54 1.50 8.03
N ALA A 271 15.48 2.43 7.07
CA ALA A 271 16.24 3.67 7.10
C ALA A 271 15.89 4.56 8.31
N ASN A 272 14.60 4.72 8.61
CA ASN A 272 14.16 5.51 9.76
C ASN A 272 14.52 4.87 11.11
N LEU A 273 14.65 3.54 11.15
CA LEU A 273 15.17 2.79 12.30
C LEU A 273 16.70 2.81 12.39
N LYS A 274 17.39 3.34 11.37
CA LYS A 274 18.85 3.28 11.23
C LYS A 274 19.37 1.84 11.31
N LEU A 275 18.63 0.91 10.69
CA LEU A 275 19.08 -0.47 10.60
C LEU A 275 20.32 -0.54 9.72
N VAL A 276 21.24 -1.41 10.12
CA VAL A 276 22.41 -1.75 9.34
C VAL A 276 22.35 -3.24 9.09
N VAL A 277 22.43 -3.62 7.83
CA VAL A 277 22.48 -5.02 7.39
C VAL A 277 23.87 -5.30 6.84
N ILE A 278 24.38 -6.49 7.10
CA ILE A 278 25.67 -6.93 6.60
C ILE A 278 25.36 -7.85 5.42
N GLY A 279 25.66 -7.38 4.20
CA GLY A 279 25.66 -8.25 3.04
C GLY A 279 26.93 -9.11 3.01
N VAL A 280 27.02 -10.02 2.03
CA VAL A 280 28.14 -10.96 1.89
C VAL A 280 29.50 -10.26 1.89
N ASP A 281 29.60 -9.09 1.24
CA ASP A 281 30.89 -8.41 1.01
C ASP A 281 31.12 -7.14 1.83
N ALA A 282 30.06 -6.52 2.41
CA ALA A 282 30.21 -5.29 3.17
C ALA A 282 29.04 -4.98 4.12
N LYS A 283 29.35 -4.22 5.18
CA LYS A 283 28.36 -3.54 6.01
C LYS A 283 27.68 -2.44 5.20
N ARG A 284 26.35 -2.45 5.15
CA ARG A 284 25.55 -1.43 4.45
C ARG A 284 24.60 -0.76 5.43
N GLU A 285 24.80 0.54 5.63
CA GLU A 285 23.82 1.36 6.33
C GLU A 285 22.64 1.60 5.40
N ILE A 286 21.44 1.24 5.86
CA ILE A 286 20.21 1.53 5.13
C ILE A 286 19.91 3.00 5.39
N GLY A 287 20.19 3.85 4.40
CA GLY A 287 20.06 5.30 4.51
C GLY A 287 19.30 5.93 3.34
N GLY A 288 19.03 7.22 3.46
CA GLY A 288 18.35 8.00 2.41
C GLY A 288 16.83 7.83 2.38
N ASP A 289 16.21 8.48 1.39
CA ASP A 289 14.78 8.36 1.13
C ASP A 289 14.55 7.38 -0.02
N ALA A 290 14.13 6.15 0.31
CA ALA A 290 13.90 5.09 -0.67
C ALA A 290 12.90 5.52 -1.77
N TYR A 291 11.92 6.37 -1.44
CA TYR A 291 10.96 6.87 -2.43
C TYR A 291 11.60 7.84 -3.42
N ARG A 292 12.75 8.43 -3.10
CA ARG A 292 13.48 9.37 -3.98
C ARG A 292 14.66 8.72 -4.69
N CYS A 293 15.03 7.49 -4.34
CA CYS A 293 16.12 6.76 -4.98
C CYS A 293 15.78 6.43 -6.43
N THR A 294 16.50 7.03 -7.38
CA THR A 294 16.34 6.77 -8.82
C THR A 294 17.24 5.65 -9.33
N ASP A 295 18.18 5.18 -8.51
CA ASP A 295 19.00 4.01 -8.79
C ASP A 295 18.30 2.75 -8.23
N PHE A 296 17.80 1.90 -9.13
CA PHE A 296 17.11 0.68 -8.76
C PHE A 296 18.06 -0.42 -8.29
N GLU A 297 19.28 -0.46 -8.84
CA GLU A 297 20.30 -1.44 -8.41
C GLU A 297 20.66 -1.18 -6.96
N ALA A 298 20.87 0.08 -6.56
CA ALA A 298 21.12 0.46 -5.17
C ALA A 298 19.98 0.04 -4.20
N LEU A 299 18.72 0.08 -4.66
CA LEU A 299 17.57 -0.41 -3.87
C LEU A 299 17.63 -1.92 -3.68
N LEU A 300 17.87 -2.69 -4.75
CA LEU A 300 18.01 -4.15 -4.69
C LEU A 300 19.18 -4.58 -3.80
N ASP A 301 20.31 -3.91 -3.98
CA ASP A 301 21.53 -4.09 -3.21
C ASP A 301 21.33 -3.95 -1.70
N THR A 302 20.36 -3.13 -1.30
CA THR A 302 19.96 -2.95 0.10
C THR A 302 18.82 -3.89 0.50
N TRP A 303 17.95 -4.23 -0.45
CA TRP A 303 16.79 -5.09 -0.26
C TRP A 303 17.15 -6.52 0.10
N TYR A 304 18.07 -7.15 -0.64
CA TYR A 304 18.45 -8.55 -0.44
C TYR A 304 18.93 -8.87 0.98
N PRO A 305 19.93 -8.18 1.55
CA PRO A 305 20.39 -8.46 2.91
C PRO A 305 19.32 -8.13 3.97
N LEU A 306 18.44 -7.16 3.70
CA LEU A 306 17.33 -6.84 4.61
C LEU A 306 16.28 -7.95 4.64
N THR A 307 15.88 -8.51 3.51
CA THR A 307 14.89 -9.59 3.46
C THR A 307 15.45 -10.89 4.02
N GLU A 308 16.73 -11.18 3.79
CA GLU A 308 17.43 -12.30 4.43
C GLU A 308 17.37 -12.17 5.96
N ALA A 309 17.79 -11.02 6.50
CA ALA A 309 17.73 -10.76 7.94
C ALA A 309 16.30 -10.83 8.49
N LEU A 310 15.33 -10.26 7.77
CA LEU A 310 13.92 -10.29 8.15
C LEU A 310 13.39 -11.72 8.23
N ASN A 311 13.63 -12.54 7.21
CA ASN A 311 13.21 -13.93 7.18
C ASN A 311 13.91 -14.75 8.27
N ALA A 312 15.22 -14.60 8.44
CA ALA A 312 15.98 -15.29 9.48
C ALA A 312 15.47 -14.98 10.90
N LEU A 313 15.20 -13.70 11.21
CA LEU A 313 14.62 -13.29 12.48
C LEU A 313 13.24 -13.92 12.70
N ASN A 314 12.40 -13.98 11.67
CA ASN A 314 11.07 -14.58 11.76
C ASN A 314 11.14 -16.10 11.98
N ARG A 315 11.97 -16.82 11.21
CA ARG A 315 12.23 -18.25 11.44
C ARG A 315 12.75 -18.53 12.85
N SER A 316 13.60 -17.65 13.41
CA SER A 316 14.10 -17.80 14.78
C SER A 316 13.00 -17.71 15.86
N MET A 317 11.90 -17.03 15.55
CA MET A 317 10.71 -16.93 16.41
C MET A 317 9.65 -18.00 16.09
N GLY A 318 9.94 -18.91 15.15
CA GLY A 318 9.01 -19.96 14.73
C GLY A 318 7.87 -19.47 13.82
N VAL A 319 8.04 -18.33 13.14
CA VAL A 319 7.04 -17.81 12.19
C VAL A 319 7.54 -17.94 10.75
N ASN A 320 6.61 -18.02 9.80
CA ASN A 320 6.93 -18.13 8.37
C ASN A 320 7.67 -16.90 7.85
N ASP A 321 8.35 -17.06 6.73
CA ASP A 321 9.00 -15.95 6.03
C ASP A 321 7.99 -14.86 5.67
N PRO A 322 8.13 -13.63 6.20
CA PRO A 322 7.26 -12.52 5.81
C PRO A 322 7.53 -12.05 4.38
N TYR A 323 8.69 -12.40 3.80
CA TYR A 323 9.00 -12.18 2.40
C TYR A 323 9.47 -13.50 1.74
N PRO A 324 8.54 -14.38 1.32
CA PRO A 324 8.83 -15.70 0.76
C PRO A 324 9.16 -15.68 -0.75
N PHE A 325 9.44 -14.51 -1.33
CA PHE A 325 9.56 -14.32 -2.77
C PHE A 325 11.01 -14.36 -3.25
N VAL A 326 11.20 -14.82 -4.49
CA VAL A 326 12.52 -14.88 -5.14
C VAL A 326 12.55 -13.86 -6.28
N VAL A 327 13.43 -12.86 -6.17
CA VAL A 327 13.63 -11.86 -7.22
C VAL A 327 14.75 -12.33 -8.15
N ASN A 328 14.39 -13.06 -9.19
CA ASN A 328 15.30 -13.52 -10.25
C ASN A 328 15.59 -12.41 -11.28
N ALA A 329 16.45 -12.70 -12.27
CA ALA A 329 16.84 -11.71 -13.28
C ALA A 329 15.66 -11.21 -14.15
N PRO A 330 14.74 -12.06 -14.67
CA PRO A 330 13.54 -11.59 -15.36
C PRO A 330 12.67 -10.67 -14.49
N THR A 331 12.43 -11.07 -13.24
CA THR A 331 11.63 -10.29 -12.28
C THR A 331 12.31 -8.96 -11.93
N THR A 332 13.64 -8.95 -11.82
CA THR A 332 14.43 -7.72 -11.62
C THR A 332 14.18 -6.73 -12.76
N GLY A 333 14.16 -7.18 -14.01
CA GLY A 333 13.84 -6.34 -15.17
C GLY A 333 12.44 -5.71 -15.09
N LYS A 334 11.44 -6.49 -14.66
CA LYS A 334 10.05 -6.05 -14.47
C LYS A 334 9.93 -4.99 -13.37
N LEU A 335 10.54 -5.24 -12.20
CA LEU A 335 10.55 -4.29 -11.08
C LEU A 335 11.29 -2.99 -11.44
N ALA A 336 12.42 -3.09 -12.14
CA ALA A 336 13.17 -1.94 -12.65
C ALA A 336 12.34 -1.11 -13.64
N PHE A 337 11.57 -1.76 -14.51
CA PHE A 337 10.66 -1.07 -15.42
C PHE A 337 9.57 -0.30 -14.67
N ILE A 338 8.89 -0.92 -13.70
CA ILE A 338 7.89 -0.24 -12.87
C ILE A 338 8.51 0.95 -12.14
N HIS A 339 9.69 0.78 -11.54
CA HIS A 339 10.41 1.85 -10.85
C HIS A 339 10.69 3.03 -11.79
N ARG A 340 11.16 2.79 -13.02
CA ARG A 340 11.33 3.84 -14.04
C ARG A 340 10.01 4.52 -14.42
N VAL A 341 8.93 3.76 -14.58
CA VAL A 341 7.59 4.32 -14.89
C VAL A 341 7.13 5.27 -13.80
N ILE A 342 7.30 4.90 -12.53
CA ILE A 342 6.96 5.75 -11.37
C ILE A 342 7.81 7.03 -11.37
N HIS A 343 9.11 6.93 -11.59
CA HIS A 343 10.02 8.07 -11.51
C HIS A 343 9.99 8.99 -12.74
N GLY A 344 9.70 8.46 -13.93
CA GLY A 344 9.59 9.22 -15.18
C GLY A 344 8.38 10.17 -15.24
N LYS A 345 7.50 10.13 -14.24
CA LYS A 345 6.31 11.00 -14.10
C LYS A 345 6.51 12.16 -13.13
N ARG A 346 7.70 12.32 -12.54
CA ARG A 346 7.97 13.50 -11.72
C ARG A 346 7.99 14.75 -12.62
N PRO A 347 7.19 15.79 -12.30
CA PRO A 347 7.16 17.04 -13.07
C PRO A 347 8.51 17.75 -13.08
#